data_AF-A0A3D2IIS2-F1
#
_entry.id   AF-A0A3D2IIS2-F1
#
_cell.length_a   1.000
_cell.length_b   1.000
_cell.length_c   1.000
_cell.angle_alpha   90.00
_cell.angle_beta   90.00
_cell.angle_gamma   90.00
#
_symmetry.space_group_name_H-M   'P 1'
#
loop_
_entity.id
_entity.type
_entity.pdbx_description
1 polymer ?
#
loop_
_entity_poly.entity_id
_entity_poly.type
_entity_poly.pdbx_seq_one_letter_code
_entity_poly.pdbx_strand_id
1 'polypeptide(L)'
;MDNRETAPVMSMKDWLITLLITCIPMVGFIMLFVWGFSDTANPNKRNWSRAALIVIVLSTVLYFVLIGLIFGAMMASGVFEGL
;
A
#
# COMPACT_ATOMS: atom_id res chain seq x y z
N MET A 1 -29.01 -23.62 5.93
CA MET A 1 -28.57 -22.26 6.28
C MET A 1 -27.06 -22.25 6.12
N ASP A 2 -26.54 -21.49 5.16
CA ASP A 2 -25.12 -21.44 4.85
C ASP A 2 -24.39 -20.85 6.06
N ASN A 3 -23.63 -21.66 6.79
CA ASN A 3 -22.90 -21.24 7.99
C ASN A 3 -21.67 -20.46 7.52
N ARG A 4 -21.89 -19.22 7.08
CA ARG A 4 -20.80 -18.30 6.73
C ARG A 4 -20.04 -18.03 8.01
N GLU A 5 -18.89 -18.69 8.18
CA GLU A 5 -17.92 -18.32 9.20
C GLU A 5 -17.58 -16.84 8.99
N THR A 6 -18.21 -15.98 9.78
CA THR A 6 -17.98 -14.55 9.73
C THR A 6 -16.66 -14.28 10.41
N ALA A 7 -15.72 -13.69 9.66
CA ALA A 7 -14.46 -13.26 10.23
C ALA A 7 -14.74 -12.32 11.43
N PRO A 8 -14.04 -12.49 12.57
CA PRO A 8 -14.27 -11.64 13.73
C PRO A 8 -14.09 -10.18 13.34
N VAL A 9 -15.08 -9.34 13.68
CA VAL A 9 -15.08 -7.92 13.33
C VAL A 9 -13.95 -7.24 14.10
N MET A 10 -13.12 -6.46 13.38
CA MET A 10 -12.11 -5.63 14.04
C MET A 10 -12.77 -4.41 14.66
N SER A 11 -12.48 -4.15 15.93
CA SER A 11 -12.95 -2.94 16.61
C SER A 11 -12.26 -1.69 16.06
N MET A 12 -12.80 -0.51 16.39
CA MET A 12 -12.15 0.78 16.08
C MET A 12 -10.71 0.85 16.63
N LYS A 13 -10.50 0.32 17.84
CA LYS A 13 -9.16 0.29 18.48
C LYS A 13 -8.19 -0.58 17.68
N ASP A 14 -8.62 -1.71 17.16
CA ASP A 14 -7.78 -2.60 16.35
C ASP A 14 -7.36 -1.95 15.03
N TRP A 15 -8.28 -1.20 14.40
CA TRP A 15 -7.97 -0.40 13.22
C TRP A 15 -7.01 0.74 13.54
N LEU A 16 -7.22 1.44 14.65
CA LEU A 16 -6.34 2.52 15.07
C LEU A 16 -4.90 2.03 15.27
N ILE A 17 -4.71 0.90 15.97
CA ILE A 17 -3.38 0.30 16.16
C ILE A 17 -2.77 -0.12 14.82
N THR A 18 -3.57 -0.74 13.95
CA THR A 18 -3.11 -1.15 12.61
C THR A 18 -2.60 0.04 11.81
N LEU A 19 -3.35 1.15 11.81
CA LEU A 19 -2.98 2.38 11.10
C LEU A 19 -1.75 3.05 11.70
N LEU A 20 -1.64 3.10 13.04
CA LEU A 20 -0.46 3.65 13.73
C LEU A 20 0.82 2.89 13.38
N ILE A 21 0.76 1.56 13.31
CA ILE A 21 1.91 0.74 12.86
C ILE A 21 2.27 1.09 11.41
N THR A 22 1.28 1.26 10.53
CA THR A 22 1.54 1.61 9.13
C THR A 22 2.07 3.02 8.90
N CYS A 23 1.86 3.95 9.84
CA CYS A 23 2.45 5.29 9.80
C CYS A 23 3.99 5.27 9.89
N ILE A 24 4.57 4.23 10.48
CA ILE A 24 6.03 4.06 10.56
C ILE A 24 6.48 3.45 9.22
N PRO A 25 7.24 4.13 8.35
CA PRO A 25 7.43 3.69 6.97
C PRO A 25 8.02 2.28 6.83
N MET A 26 9.13 2.01 7.51
CA MET A 26 9.82 0.73 7.41
C MET A 26 9.05 -0.41 8.09
N VAL A 27 8.58 -0.18 9.31
CA VAL A 27 7.84 -1.19 10.09
C VAL A 27 6.48 -1.45 9.44
N GLY A 28 5.77 -0.40 9.04
CA GLY A 28 4.50 -0.44 8.35
C GLY A 28 4.58 -1.24 7.06
N PHE A 29 5.57 -0.95 6.22
CA PHE A 29 5.77 -1.70 4.98
C PHE A 29 5.99 -3.20 5.24
N ILE A 30 6.86 -3.58 6.18
CA ILE A 30 7.09 -4.98 6.56
C ILE A 30 5.80 -5.62 7.11
N MET A 31 5.08 -4.91 7.96
CA MET A 31 3.86 -5.43 8.60
C MET A 31 2.73 -5.69 7.60
N LEU A 32 2.67 -4.97 6.47
CA LEU A 32 1.76 -5.30 5.38
C LEU A 32 2.02 -6.69 4.79
N PHE A 33 3.29 -7.12 4.67
CA PHE A 33 3.61 -8.50 4.26
C PHE A 33 3.25 -9.49 5.37
N VAL A 34 3.65 -9.21 6.60
CA VAL A 34 3.37 -10.09 7.75
C VAL A 34 1.87 -10.35 7.87
N TRP A 35 1.03 -9.32 7.78
CA TRP A 35 -0.42 -9.49 7.86
C TRP A 35 -1.02 -10.04 6.57
N GLY A 36 -0.54 -9.60 5.41
CA GLY A 36 -1.07 -10.01 4.10
C GLY A 36 -0.84 -11.48 3.78
N PHE A 37 0.25 -12.07 4.29
CA PHE A 37 0.63 -13.46 4.02
C PHE A 37 0.53 -14.38 5.25
N SER A 38 0.00 -13.88 6.37
CA SER A 38 -0.24 -14.71 7.55
C SER A 38 -1.58 -15.46 7.47
N ASP A 39 -1.54 -16.74 7.87
CA ASP A 39 -2.73 -17.59 8.04
C ASP A 39 -3.45 -17.35 9.37
N THR A 40 -2.77 -16.72 10.34
CA THR A 40 -3.31 -16.44 11.69
C THR A 40 -3.85 -15.02 11.83
N ALA A 41 -3.59 -14.15 10.87
CA ALA A 41 -4.10 -12.78 10.88
C ALA A 41 -5.62 -12.75 10.63
N ASN A 42 -6.30 -11.79 11.28
CA ASN A 42 -7.71 -11.54 11.04
C ASN A 42 -7.98 -11.36 9.53
N PRO A 43 -8.95 -12.08 8.93
CA PRO A 43 -9.21 -12.02 7.49
C PRO A 43 -9.42 -10.61 6.94
N ASN A 44 -10.06 -9.71 7.71
CA ASN A 44 -10.24 -8.32 7.31
C ASN A 44 -8.91 -7.57 7.20
N LYS A 45 -8.02 -7.75 8.18
CA LYS A 45 -6.68 -7.14 8.19
C LYS A 45 -5.80 -7.71 7.08
N ARG A 46 -5.82 -9.04 6.89
CA ARG A 46 -5.08 -9.71 5.81
C ARG A 46 -5.47 -9.20 4.44
N ASN A 47 -6.77 -9.11 4.16
CA ASN A 47 -7.27 -8.65 2.88
C ASN A 47 -6.96 -7.16 2.66
N TRP A 48 -7.09 -6.32 3.69
CA TRP A 48 -6.68 -4.93 3.63
C TRP A 48 -5.19 -4.78 3.33
N SER A 49 -4.32 -5.55 3.99
CA SER A 49 -2.88 -5.50 3.75
C SER A 49 -2.51 -5.91 2.32
N ARG A 50 -3.16 -6.93 1.76
CA ARG A 50 -3.00 -7.30 0.34
C ARG A 50 -3.42 -6.18 -0.60
N ALA A 51 -4.56 -5.54 -0.34
CA ALA A 51 -5.01 -4.40 -1.13
C ALA A 51 -4.04 -3.21 -1.03
N ALA A 52 -3.54 -2.91 0.17
CA ALA A 52 -2.55 -1.87 0.39
C ALA A 52 -1.24 -2.14 -0.38
N LEU A 53 -0.75 -3.37 -0.38
CA LEU A 53 0.43 -3.76 -1.18
C LEU A 53 0.20 -3.56 -2.68
N ILE A 54 -0.96 -3.95 -3.20
CA ILE A 54 -1.32 -3.71 -4.61
C ILE A 54 -1.35 -2.22 -4.92
N VAL A 55 -1.97 -1.41 -4.05
CA VAL A 55 -2.02 0.05 -4.23
C VAL A 55 -0.61 0.65 -4.21
N ILE A 56 0.27 0.21 -3.31
CA ILE A 56 1.67 0.65 -3.28
C ILE A 56 2.34 0.37 -4.63
N VAL A 57 2.23 -0.85 -5.16
CA VAL A 57 2.82 -1.22 -6.46
C VAL A 57 2.25 -0.35 -7.58
N LEU A 58 0.93 -0.18 -7.64
CA LEU A 58 0.27 0.66 -8.65
C LEU A 58 0.72 2.13 -8.56
N SER A 59 0.76 2.70 -7.35
CA SER A 59 1.21 4.06 -7.11
C SER A 59 2.67 4.25 -7.48
N THR A 60 3.54 3.29 -7.18
CA THR A 60 4.96 3.31 -7.58
C THR A 60 5.12 3.30 -9.10
N VAL A 61 4.40 2.43 -9.81
CA VAL A 61 4.43 2.38 -11.28
C VAL A 61 3.93 3.70 -11.88
N LEU A 62 2.81 4.22 -11.39
CA LEU A 62 2.25 5.48 -11.86
C LEU A 62 3.22 6.66 -11.62
N TYR A 63 3.86 6.70 -10.46
CA TYR A 63 4.86 7.71 -10.12
C TYR A 63 6.04 7.73 -11.12
N PHE A 64 6.61 6.56 -11.42
CA PHE A 64 7.71 6.46 -12.39
C PHE A 64 7.29 6.84 -13.81
N VAL A 65 6.08 6.45 -14.24
CA VAL A 65 5.55 6.83 -15.54
C VAL A 65 5.40 8.35 -15.63
N LEU A 66 4.80 8.99 -14.63
CA LEU A 66 4.60 10.45 -14.63
C LEU A 66 5.92 11.21 -14.60
N ILE A 67 6.87 10.81 -13.76
CA ILE A 67 8.19 11.43 -13.71
C ILE A 67 8.95 11.21 -15.02
N GLY A 68 8.91 10.00 -15.59
CA GLY A 68 9.55 9.72 -16.87
C GLY A 68 9.00 10.60 -18.00
N LEU A 69 7.68 10.81 -18.04
CA LEU A 69 7.04 11.71 -19.01
C LEU A 69 7.47 13.16 -18.81
N ILE A 70 7.45 13.67 -17.57
CA ILE A 70 7.86 15.04 -17.25
C ILE A 70 9.34 15.24 -17.60
N PHE A 71 10.21 14.33 -17.16
CA PHE A 71 11.63 14.39 -17.40
C PHE A 71 11.94 14.33 -18.91
N GLY A 72 11.32 13.41 -19.64
CA GLY A 72 11.47 13.32 -21.10
C GLY A 72 11.01 14.58 -21.83
N ALA A 73 9.88 15.17 -21.41
CA ALA A 73 9.40 16.43 -21.96
C ALA A 73 10.35 17.60 -21.67
N MET A 74 10.93 17.69 -20.47
CA MET A 74 11.92 18.71 -20.12
C MET A 74 13.23 18.58 -20.92
N MET A 75 13.66 17.35 -21.21
CA MET A 75 14.82 17.10 -22.08
C MET A 75 14.53 17.51 -23.53
N ALA A 76 13.33 17.22 -24.03
CA ALA A 76 12.94 17.60 -25.39
C ALA A 76 12.75 19.10 -25.59
N SER A 77 12.45 19.86 -24.53
CA SER A 77 12.22 21.30 -24.60
C SER A 77 13.48 22.16 -24.45
N GLY A 78 14.67 21.55 -24.30
CA GLY A 78 15.94 22.28 -24.15
C GLY A 78 16.07 23.02 -22.81
N VAL A 79 15.16 22.81 -21.86
CA VAL A 79 15.20 23.44 -20.53
C VAL A 79 16.51 23.15 -19.79
N PHE A 80 17.13 22.00 -20.05
CA PHE A 80 18.42 21.62 -19.46
C PHE A 80 19.64 22.15 -20.23
N GLU A 81 19.49 22.69 -21.44
CA GLU A 81 20.59 23.33 -22.18
C GLU A 81 20.87 24.77 -21.70
N GLY A 82 19.93 25.37 -20.96
CA GLY A 82 20.04 26.73 -20.40
C GLY A 82 20.47 26.81 -18.94
N LEU A 83 20.88 25.70 -18.32
CA LEU A 83 21.38 25.60 -16.94
C LEU A 83 22.91 25.45 -16.89
#